data_AF-A0A7W5BK64-F1
#
_entry.id   AF-A0A7W5BK64-F1
#
_cell.length_a   1.000
_cell.length_b   1.000
_cell.length_c   1.000
_cell.angle_alpha   90.00
_cell.angle_beta   90.00
_cell.angle_gamma   90.00
#
_symmetry.space_group_name_H-M   'P 1'
#
loop_
_entity.id
_entity.type
_entity.pdbx_description
1 polymer ?
#
loop_
_entity_poly.entity_id
_entity_poly.type
_entity_poly.pdbx_seq_one_letter_code
_entity_poly.pdbx_strand_id
1 'polypeptide(L)' 'MTAPFANFSGGCNIKGNVSIGSGERIYHVPGQEYYDETKISPQYGERWFCTEAEARAAGWRRAGR' A
#
# COMPACT_ATOMS: atom_id res chain seq x y z
N MET A 1 -2.07 2.16 -29.86
CA MET A 1 -1.02 2.21 -28.82
C MET A 1 -1.43 3.31 -27.85
N THR A 2 -2.16 2.97 -26.79
CA THR A 2 -2.72 3.99 -25.89
C THR A 2 -2.52 3.56 -24.44
N ALA A 3 -1.33 3.81 -23.93
CA ALA A 3 -1.10 4.03 -22.51
C ALA A 3 -0.10 5.18 -22.45
N PRO A 4 -0.49 6.29 -21.81
CA PRO A 4 -0.04 6.42 -20.45
C PRO A 4 -1.11 7.08 -19.60
N PHE A 5 -1.88 6.28 -18.85
CA PHE A 5 -2.45 6.78 -17.61
C PHE A 5 -1.35 6.79 -16.56
N ALA A 6 -0.36 7.67 -16.76
CA ALA A 6 0.40 8.23 -15.67
C ALA A 6 -0.59 9.12 -14.88
N ASN A 7 -1.48 8.49 -14.11
CA ASN A 7 -2.28 9.19 -13.12
C ASN A 7 -1.33 9.63 -12.01
N PHE A 8 -0.81 10.84 -12.18
CA PHE A 8 -0.27 11.68 -11.13
C PHE A 8 -1.39 12.04 -10.12
N SER A 9 -1.95 11.06 -9.42
CA SER A 9 -2.73 11.32 -8.21
C SER A 9 -1.75 11.43 -7.05
N GLY A 10 -1.30 12.66 -6.83
CA GLY A 10 -0.23 13.02 -5.90
C GLY A 10 -0.43 12.51 -4.48
N GLY A 11 0.70 12.20 -3.84
CA GLY A 11 0.76 11.98 -2.41
C GLY A 11 0.80 10.51 -2.06
N CYS A 12 -0.34 9.85 -1.86
CA CYS A 12 -0.41 8.71 -0.94
C CYS A 12 -1.26 7.55 -1.42
N ASN A 13 -0.72 6.82 -2.40
CA ASN A 13 -1.35 5.64 -2.99
C ASN A 13 -0.78 4.33 -2.43
N ILE A 14 0.01 4.35 -1.37
CA ILE A 14 0.54 3.13 -0.80
C ILE A 14 -0.39 2.66 0.30
N LYS A 15 -1.00 1.50 0.13
CA LYS A 15 -1.93 0.89 1.08
C LYS A 15 -1.17 -0.02 2.04
N GLY A 16 -0.95 0.43 3.27
CA GLY A 16 -0.36 -0.38 4.33
C GLY A 16 -1.41 -1.24 5.03
N ASN A 17 -1.43 -2.54 4.73
CA ASN A 17 -2.23 -3.56 5.40
C ASN A 17 -1.45 -4.25 6.56
N VAL A 18 -2.12 -4.51 7.68
CA VAL A 18 -1.52 -5.19 8.84
C VAL A 18 -2.25 -6.50 9.07
N SER A 19 -1.55 -7.60 8.87
CA SER A 19 -2.05 -8.93 9.17
C SER A 19 -2.16 -9.11 10.68
N ILE A 20 -3.36 -8.90 11.21
CA ILE A 20 -3.68 -9.01 12.65
C ILE A 20 -3.36 -10.40 13.22
N GLY A 21 -3.44 -11.45 12.39
CA GLY A 21 -3.13 -12.82 12.80
C GLY A 21 -1.63 -13.10 12.99
N SER A 22 -0.77 -12.46 12.19
CA SER A 22 0.68 -12.69 12.19
C SER A 22 1.49 -11.48 12.71
N GLY A 23 0.84 -10.32 12.88
CA GLY A 23 1.48 -9.04 13.15
C GLY A 23 2.25 -8.45 11.96
N GLU A 24 2.12 -9.03 10.77
CA GLU A 24 2.92 -8.63 9.61
C GLU A 24 2.40 -7.32 9.00
N ARG A 25 3.31 -6.36 8.77
CA ARG A 25 2.99 -5.03 8.23
C ARG A 25 3.41 -4.97 6.78
N ILE A 26 2.48 -5.12 5.85
CA ILE A 26 2.76 -5.12 4.42
C ILE A 26 2.16 -3.90 3.74
N TYR A 27 2.83 -3.38 2.72
CA TYR A 27 2.29 -2.27 1.92
C TYR A 27 2.11 -2.66 0.46
N HIS A 28 0.98 -2.24 -0.11
CA HIS A 28 0.62 -2.43 -1.51
C HIS A 28 0.77 -1.11 -2.27
N VAL A 29 1.27 -1.18 -3.49
CA VAL A 29 1.49 -0.04 -4.37
C VAL A 29 0.44 -0.01 -5.49
N PRO A 30 0.11 1.17 -6.04
CA PRO A 30 -0.83 1.24 -7.16
C PRO A 30 -0.24 0.49 -8.36
N GLY A 31 -1.04 -0.39 -8.98
CA GLY A 31 -0.61 -1.27 -10.07
C GLY A 31 -0.46 -2.75 -9.69
N GLN A 32 -0.70 -3.13 -8.42
CA GLN A 32 -0.89 -4.54 -8.06
C GLN A 32 -2.33 -5.00 -8.32
N GLU A 33 -2.50 -6.26 -8.70
CA GLU A 33 -3.82 -6.88 -8.98
C GLU A 33 -4.75 -6.79 -7.76
N TYR A 34 -4.21 -7.03 -6.57
CA TYR A 34 -4.95 -6.97 -5.30
C TYR A 34 -4.99 -5.58 -4.69
N TYR A 35 -4.49 -4.54 -5.37
CA TYR A 35 -4.47 -3.19 -4.80
C TYR A 35 -5.90 -2.68 -4.56
N ASP A 36 -6.81 -2.85 -5.51
CA ASP A 36 -8.22 -2.41 -5.39
C ASP A 36 -9.00 -3.23 -4.35
N GLU A 37 -8.74 -4.53 -4.27
CA GLU A 37 -9.36 -5.41 -3.27
C GLU A 37 -8.86 -5.11 -1.85
N THR A 38 -7.61 -4.71 -1.70
CA THR A 38 -7.03 -4.35 -0.40
C THR A 38 -7.73 -3.11 0.15
N LYS A 39 -8.53 -3.31 1.20
CA LYS A 39 -9.14 -2.25 2.00
C LYS A 39 -8.32 -2.04 3.26
N ILE A 40 -7.99 -0.77 3.53
CA ILE A 40 -7.26 -0.36 4.72
C ILE A 40 -8.28 0.01 5.80
N SER A 41 -8.14 -0.65 6.93
CA SER A 41 -8.98 -0.58 8.11
C SER A 41 -8.14 -0.03 9.28
N PRO A 42 -8.24 1.28 9.58
CA PRO A 42 -7.42 1.91 10.63
C PRO A 42 -7.63 1.30 12.02
N GLN A 43 -8.75 0.60 12.24
CA GLN A 43 -9.04 -0.16 13.47
C GLN A 43 -7.98 -1.24 13.78
N TYR A 44 -7.26 -1.73 12.77
CA TYR A 44 -6.22 -2.74 12.93
C TYR A 44 -4.80 -2.16 12.81
N GLY A 45 -4.67 -0.82 12.75
CA GLY A 45 -3.38 -0.14 12.56
C GLY A 45 -2.92 -0.03 11.11
N GLU A 46 -3.81 -0.36 10.16
CA GLU A 46 -3.62 -0.21 8.72
C GLU A 46 -3.64 1.27 8.35
N ARG A 47 -2.76 1.70 7.43
CA ARG A 47 -2.66 3.11 7.05
C ARG A 47 -2.21 3.30 5.60
N TRP A 48 -2.47 4.48 5.05
CA TRP A 48 -1.92 4.87 3.76
C TRP A 48 -0.57 5.59 3.93
N PHE A 49 0.32 5.37 2.97
CA PHE A 49 1.63 6.01 2.89
C PHE A 49 1.78 6.77 1.59
N CYS A 50 2.62 7.80 1.67
CA CYS A 50 2.94 8.63 0.53
C CYS A 50 4.09 8.08 -0.30
N THR A 51 5.04 7.43 0.37
CA THR A 51 6.22 6.85 -0.28
C THR A 51 6.55 5.49 0.31
N GLU A 52 7.19 4.63 -0.49
CA GLU A 52 7.70 3.34 -0.01
C GLU A 52 8.75 3.53 1.08
N ALA A 53 9.52 4.62 0.99
CA ALA A 53 10.52 4.96 1.98
C ALA A 53 9.88 5.21 3.36
N GLU A 54 8.75 5.91 3.40
CA GLU A 54 8.01 6.18 4.63
C GLU A 54 7.40 4.90 5.21
N ALA A 55 6.84 4.03 4.36
CA ALA A 55 6.34 2.73 4.76
C ALA A 55 7.47 1.86 5.35
N ARG A 56 8.62 1.77 4.67
CA ARG A 56 9.78 1.02 5.16
C ARG A 56 10.36 1.61 6.44
N ALA A 57 10.43 2.94 6.56
CA ALA A 57 10.87 3.63 7.77
C ALA A 57 9.93 3.35 8.95
N ALA A 58 8.62 3.22 8.69
CA ALA A 58 7.64 2.78 9.68
C ALA A 58 7.69 1.26 9.99
N GLY A 59 8.60 0.51 9.35
CA GLY A 59 8.78 -0.93 9.54
C GLY A 59 7.84 -1.81 8.70
N TRP A 60 7.38 -1.32 7.54
CA TRP A 60 6.50 -2.05 6.65
C TRP A 60 7.29 -2.66 5.49
N ARG A 61 6.93 -3.88 5.09
CA ARG A 61 7.53 -4.60 3.96
C ARG A 61 6.64 -4.50 2.73
N ARG A 62 7.24 -4.53 1.54
CA ARG A 62 6.46 -4.53 0.29
C ARG A 62 5.69 -5.83 0.17
N ALA A 63 4.40 -5.75 -0.15
CA ALA A 63 3.61 -6.92 -0.49
C ALA A 63 4.15 -7.52 -1.79
N GLY A 64 4.47 -8.82 -1.76
CA GLY A 64 4.99 -9.52 -2.92
C GLY A 64 3.86 -9.90 -3.86
N ARG A 65 3.74 -9.15 -4.97
CA ARG A 65 2.85 -9.33 -6.13
C ARG A 65 1.36 -9.47 -5.80
#